data_AF-A0A4Y7JUE6-F1
#
_entry.id   AF-A0A4Y7JUE6-F1
#
_cell.length_a   1.000
_cell.length_b   1.000
_cell.length_c   1.000
_cell.angle_alpha   90.00
_cell.angle_beta   90.00
_cell.angle_gamma   90.00
#
_symmetry.space_group_name_H-M   'P 1'
#
loop_
_entity.id
_entity.type
_entity.pdbx_description
1 polymer ?
#
loop_
_entity_poly.entity_id
_entity_poly.type
_entity_poly.pdbx_seq_one_letter_code
_entity_poly.pdbx_strand_id
1 'polypeptide(L)'
;MLNREGQPSYTVLNEHDRRQRQEEVITRISTVLSIPRVSASILLRHYNWDVSKVYDAWFTDEETVRKATGLLENSVVPNQNMKELNCGICLEAYPRDRMYAAACGHPFCSACWTGYVSTAINDGPGCLMLRCPDPSCGAAVGQDLINLLVSEEDKQKYSRYILRSYVEDNKKIKWCPAPGCDFAVDFVAGSSSFDVFCNCSFLLTRILIVFSWFSVII
;
A
#
# COMPACT_ATOMS: atom_id res chain seq x y z
N MET A 1 -21.62 45.03 -2.73
CA MET A 1 -21.49 43.85 -3.61
C MET A 1 -20.79 42.78 -2.80
N LEU A 2 -21.48 41.65 -2.56
CA LEU A 2 -21.01 40.58 -1.68
C LEU A 2 -19.72 39.98 -2.22
N ASN A 3 -18.69 39.92 -1.36
CA ASN A 3 -17.44 39.20 -1.61
C ASN A 3 -17.79 37.75 -2.00
N ARG A 4 -17.35 37.30 -3.17
CA ARG A 4 -17.30 35.88 -3.50
C ARG A 4 -16.28 35.25 -2.56
N GLU A 5 -16.74 34.68 -1.46
CA GLU A 5 -15.94 33.83 -0.59
C GLU A 5 -15.31 32.74 -1.47
N GLY A 6 -13.97 32.73 -1.51
CA GLY A 6 -13.20 31.81 -2.32
C GLY A 6 -13.53 30.37 -1.94
N GLN A 7 -13.66 29.50 -2.94
CA GLN A 7 -13.85 28.07 -2.75
C GLN A 7 -12.88 27.52 -1.70
N PRO A 8 -13.33 26.61 -0.81
CA PRO A 8 -12.45 26.01 0.18
C PRO A 8 -11.28 25.32 -0.54
N SER A 9 -10.07 25.62 -0.09
CA SER A 9 -8.82 25.11 -0.65
C SER A 9 -8.50 23.67 -0.23
N TYR A 10 -9.54 22.88 0.06
CA TYR A 10 -9.43 21.54 0.57
C TYR A 10 -10.62 20.70 0.13
N THR A 11 -10.47 19.38 0.13
CA THR A 11 -11.57 18.44 -0.11
C THR A 11 -11.68 17.46 1.05
N VAL A 12 -12.90 17.25 1.55
CA VAL A 12 -13.19 16.19 2.53
C VAL A 12 -13.49 14.91 1.77
N LEU A 13 -12.81 13.83 2.15
CA LEU A 13 -12.86 12.52 1.52
C LEU A 13 -13.51 11.52 2.46
N ASN A 14 -14.59 10.90 2.01
CA ASN A 14 -15.17 9.73 2.65
C ASN A 14 -14.43 8.45 2.21
N GLU A 15 -14.86 7.29 2.73
CA GLU A 15 -14.23 6.03 2.37
C GLU A 15 -14.33 5.69 0.87
N HIS A 16 -15.48 5.95 0.26
CA HIS A 16 -15.70 5.74 -1.18
C HIS A 16 -14.77 6.64 -2.02
N ASP A 17 -14.65 7.93 -1.67
CA ASP A 17 -13.75 8.86 -2.35
C ASP A 17 -12.29 8.40 -2.26
N ARG A 18 -11.87 7.91 -1.08
CA ARG A 18 -10.52 7.35 -0.88
C ARG A 18 -10.29 6.12 -1.75
N ARG A 19 -11.25 5.18 -1.78
CA ARG A 19 -11.16 3.96 -2.62
C ARG A 19 -11.09 4.32 -4.10
N GLN A 20 -11.96 5.21 -4.56
CA GLN A 20 -11.98 5.64 -5.95
C GLN A 20 -10.65 6.30 -6.36
N ARG A 21 -10.18 7.28 -5.59
CA ARG A 21 -8.92 7.98 -5.90
C ARG A 21 -7.71 7.05 -5.84
N GLN A 22 -7.68 6.12 -4.89
CA GLN A 22 -6.64 5.09 -4.81
C GLN A 22 -6.63 4.23 -6.09
N GLU A 23 -7.80 3.75 -6.53
CA GLU A 23 -7.94 2.91 -7.72
C GLU A 23 -7.60 3.67 -9.02
N GLU A 24 -8.00 4.94 -9.12
CA GLU A 24 -7.65 5.81 -10.25
C GLU A 24 -6.14 6.00 -10.37
N VAL A 25 -5.46 6.27 -9.25
CA VAL A 25 -4.02 6.48 -9.25
C VAL A 25 -3.26 5.19 -9.54
N ILE A 26 -3.68 4.04 -8.98
CA ILE A 26 -3.09 2.72 -9.31
C ILE A 26 -3.25 2.45 -10.81
N THR A 27 -4.44 2.68 -11.36
CA THR A 27 -4.72 2.49 -12.79
C THR A 27 -3.81 3.37 -13.64
N ARG A 28 -3.68 4.65 -13.28
CA ARG A 28 -2.84 5.60 -14.01
C ARG A 28 -1.37 5.16 -14.03
N ILE A 29 -0.80 4.81 -12.88
CA ILE A 29 0.59 4.33 -12.79
C ILE A 29 0.76 3.04 -13.58
N SER A 30 -0.15 2.07 -13.42
CA SER A 30 -0.12 0.80 -14.13
C SER A 30 -0.12 0.98 -15.65
N THR A 31 -0.98 1.86 -16.17
CA THR A 31 -1.06 2.15 -17.61
C THR A 31 0.15 2.92 -18.12
N VAL A 32 0.57 3.99 -17.44
CA VAL A 32 1.67 4.85 -17.92
C VAL A 32 3.01 4.11 -17.89
N LEU A 33 3.27 3.33 -16.84
CA LEU A 33 4.50 2.56 -16.70
C LEU A 33 4.42 1.17 -17.35
N SER A 34 3.25 0.77 -17.86
CA SER A 34 2.98 -0.56 -18.43
C SER A 34 3.37 -1.71 -17.49
N ILE A 35 3.07 -1.56 -16.20
CA ILE A 35 3.34 -2.56 -15.15
C ILE A 35 2.05 -3.14 -14.58
N PRO A 36 2.07 -4.34 -13.98
CA PRO A 36 0.92 -4.90 -13.28
C PRO A 36 0.39 -3.96 -12.18
N ARG A 37 -0.94 -3.98 -11.94
CA ARG A 37 -1.57 -3.17 -10.89
C ARG A 37 -0.97 -3.41 -9.51
N VAL A 38 -0.61 -4.66 -9.20
CA VAL A 38 0.04 -5.04 -7.94
C VAL A 38 1.39 -4.32 -7.79
N SER A 39 2.18 -4.27 -8.88
CA SER A 39 3.45 -3.55 -8.94
C SER A 39 3.25 -2.03 -8.78
N ALA A 40 2.26 -1.46 -9.48
CA ALA A 40 1.90 -0.05 -9.33
C ALA A 40 1.51 0.32 -7.89
N SER A 41 0.74 -0.55 -7.23
CA SER A 41 0.36 -0.39 -5.82
C SER A 41 1.57 -0.40 -4.88
N ILE A 42 2.55 -1.29 -5.12
CA ILE A 42 3.80 -1.33 -4.35
C ILE A 42 4.64 -0.06 -4.56
N LEU A 43 4.79 0.41 -5.81
CA LEU A 43 5.49 1.66 -6.12
C LEU A 43 4.85 2.85 -5.40
N LEU A 44 3.53 2.96 -5.50
CA LEU A 44 2.80 4.06 -4.88
C LEU A 44 3.02 4.10 -3.37
N ARG A 45 2.94 2.95 -2.68
CA ARG A 45 3.24 2.91 -1.23
C ARG A 45 4.69 3.29 -0.92
N HIS A 46 5.65 2.78 -1.69
CA HIS A 46 7.07 3.11 -1.51
C HIS A 46 7.35 4.61 -1.64
N TYR A 47 6.66 5.30 -2.56
CA TYR A 47 6.76 6.73 -2.78
C TYR A 47 5.65 7.54 -2.10
N ASN A 48 5.03 7.00 -1.06
CA ASN A 48 4.07 7.73 -0.21
C ASN A 48 2.87 8.32 -0.99
N TRP A 49 2.40 7.57 -2.00
CA TRP A 49 1.34 7.95 -2.94
C TRP A 49 1.60 9.23 -3.75
N ASP A 50 2.88 9.64 -3.85
CA ASP A 50 3.31 10.78 -4.64
C ASP A 50 3.65 10.34 -6.08
N VAL A 51 2.70 10.56 -6.99
CA VAL A 51 2.83 10.15 -8.40
C VAL A 51 3.98 10.84 -9.11
N SER A 52 4.25 12.11 -8.80
CA SER A 52 5.36 12.82 -9.42
C SER A 52 6.68 12.15 -9.06
N LYS A 53 6.88 11.80 -7.79
CA LYS A 53 8.07 11.05 -7.37
C LYS A 53 8.19 9.67 -8.00
N VAL A 54 7.07 8.96 -8.16
CA VAL A 54 7.07 7.66 -8.86
C VAL A 54 7.60 7.86 -10.28
N TYR A 55 7.06 8.83 -11.03
CA TYR A 55 7.52 9.10 -12.40
C TYR A 55 8.95 9.59 -12.46
N ASP A 56 9.32 10.57 -11.65
CA ASP A 56 10.67 11.13 -11.61
C ASP A 56 11.69 10.03 -11.34
N ALA A 57 11.44 9.16 -10.37
CA ALA A 57 12.35 8.05 -10.05
C ALA A 57 12.36 6.97 -11.15
N TRP A 58 11.18 6.53 -11.62
CA TRP A 58 11.07 5.46 -12.61
C TRP A 58 11.71 5.83 -13.95
N PHE A 59 11.45 7.03 -14.44
CA PHE A 59 12.01 7.49 -15.71
C PHE A 59 13.48 7.91 -15.60
N THR A 60 13.99 8.15 -14.39
CA THR A 60 15.43 8.38 -14.16
C THR A 60 16.20 7.06 -14.18
N ASP A 61 15.77 6.07 -13.40
CA ASP A 61 16.44 4.77 -13.28
C ASP A 61 15.46 3.68 -12.80
N GLU A 62 14.83 3.01 -13.76
CA GLU A 62 13.88 1.92 -13.50
C GLU A 62 14.53 0.75 -12.74
N GLU A 63 15.78 0.40 -13.03
CA GLU A 63 16.46 -0.75 -12.42
C GLU A 63 16.66 -0.52 -10.92
N THR A 64 17.11 0.68 -10.54
CA THR A 64 17.27 1.06 -9.13
C THR A 64 15.93 1.06 -8.40
N VAL A 65 14.86 1.57 -9.02
CA VAL A 65 13.51 1.55 -8.43
C VAL A 65 13.03 0.11 -8.23
N ARG A 66 13.18 -0.75 -9.24
CA ARG A 66 12.80 -2.17 -9.16
C ARG A 66 13.54 -2.89 -8.05
N LYS A 67 14.85 -2.66 -7.91
CA LYS A 67 15.66 -3.23 -6.83
C LYS A 67 15.22 -2.75 -5.45
N ALA A 68 15.00 -1.45 -5.26
CA ALA A 68 14.55 -0.87 -4.00
C ALA A 68 13.15 -1.36 -3.59
N THR A 69 12.27 -1.53 -4.57
CA THR A 69 10.88 -1.95 -4.36
C THR A 69 10.68 -3.45 -4.45
N GLY A 70 11.72 -4.23 -4.75
CA GLY A 70 11.64 -5.68 -4.86
C GLY A 70 10.79 -6.18 -6.03
N LEU A 71 10.61 -5.34 -7.05
CA LEU A 71 9.83 -5.65 -8.24
C LEU A 71 10.72 -6.31 -9.29
N LEU A 72 10.60 -7.62 -9.45
CA LEU A 72 11.36 -8.36 -10.46
C LEU A 72 10.71 -8.21 -11.84
N GLU A 73 11.54 -8.07 -12.86
CA GLU A 73 11.10 -7.89 -14.26
C GLU A 73 10.52 -9.18 -14.85
N ASN A 74 11.08 -10.33 -14.47
CA ASN A 74 10.62 -11.64 -14.88
C ASN A 74 10.29 -12.49 -13.64
N SER A 75 9.08 -13.05 -13.60
CA SER A 75 8.75 -14.09 -12.64
C SER A 75 9.53 -15.35 -13.00
N VAL A 76 10.27 -15.91 -12.06
CA VAL A 76 10.96 -17.18 -12.28
C VAL A 76 9.88 -18.26 -12.37
N VAL A 77 9.63 -18.77 -13.58
CA VAL A 77 8.69 -19.88 -13.77
C VAL A 77 9.35 -21.15 -13.23
N PRO A 78 8.84 -21.75 -12.14
CA PRO A 78 9.47 -22.94 -11.59
C PRO A 78 9.30 -24.12 -12.56
N ASN A 79 10.39 -24.84 -12.83
CA ASN A 79 10.45 -25.99 -13.75
C ASN A 79 9.25 -26.94 -13.56
N GLN A 80 8.37 -27.03 -14.56
CA GLN A 80 7.07 -27.70 -14.46
C GLN A 80 7.17 -29.23 -14.30
N ASN A 81 8.35 -29.81 -14.50
CA ASN A 81 8.55 -31.27 -14.50
C ASN A 81 8.69 -31.88 -13.09
N MET A 82 8.78 -31.05 -12.03
CA MET A 82 8.95 -31.54 -10.65
C MET A 82 7.59 -31.73 -9.95
N LYS A 83 7.32 -32.97 -9.52
CA LYS A 83 6.10 -33.35 -8.80
C LYS A 83 6.05 -32.80 -7.36
N GLU A 84 7.21 -32.74 -6.72
CA GLU A 84 7.38 -32.30 -5.33
C GLU A 84 8.54 -31.31 -5.22
N LEU A 85 8.44 -30.43 -4.23
CA LEU A 85 9.44 -29.42 -3.89
C LEU A 85 9.61 -29.39 -2.37
N ASN A 86 10.83 -29.11 -1.92
CA ASN A 86 11.10 -28.89 -0.49
C ASN A 86 10.80 -27.44 -0.12
N CYS A 87 10.12 -27.24 1.00
CA CYS A 87 9.85 -25.91 1.55
C CYS A 87 11.13 -25.30 2.12
N GLY A 88 11.45 -24.05 1.75
CA GLY A 88 12.63 -23.35 2.26
C GLY A 88 12.61 -22.98 3.76
N ILE A 89 11.48 -23.20 4.46
CA ILE A 89 11.33 -22.88 5.89
C ILE A 89 11.28 -24.16 6.74
N CYS A 90 10.29 -25.03 6.52
CA CYS A 90 10.14 -26.25 7.31
C CYS A 90 10.97 -27.44 6.78
N LEU A 91 11.59 -27.30 5.60
CA LEU A 91 12.43 -28.31 4.94
C LEU A 91 11.72 -29.61 4.55
N GLU A 92 10.40 -29.68 4.69
CA GLU A 92 9.59 -30.82 4.28
C GLU A 92 9.25 -30.77 2.78
N ALA A 93 8.99 -31.95 2.19
CA ALA A 93 8.58 -32.10 0.80
C ALA A 93 7.06 -31.95 0.66
N TYR A 94 6.63 -31.17 -0.32
CA TYR A 94 5.21 -30.97 -0.63
C TYR A 94 4.96 -31.12 -2.14
N PRO A 95 3.75 -31.57 -2.52
CA PRO A 95 3.24 -31.45 -3.87
C PRO A 95 3.31 -30.01 -4.37
N ARG A 96 3.61 -29.84 -5.66
CA ARG A 96 3.75 -28.51 -6.30
C ARG A 96 2.53 -27.59 -6.14
N ASP A 97 1.32 -28.13 -6.13
CA ASP A 97 0.07 -27.38 -5.95
C ASP A 97 -0.12 -26.82 -4.53
N ARG A 98 0.68 -27.28 -3.57
CA ARG A 98 0.74 -26.76 -2.19
C ARG A 98 1.94 -25.85 -1.95
N MET A 99 2.69 -25.53 -2.99
CA MET A 99 3.91 -24.73 -2.94
C MET A 99 3.70 -23.41 -3.67
N TYR A 100 4.07 -22.32 -3.00
CA TYR A 100 3.88 -20.97 -3.50
C TYR A 100 5.20 -20.21 -3.46
N ALA A 101 5.32 -19.23 -4.32
CA ALA A 101 6.47 -18.35 -4.38
C ALA A 101 6.02 -16.93 -4.72
N ALA A 102 6.76 -15.94 -4.23
CA ALA A 102 6.73 -14.60 -4.80
C ALA A 102 7.41 -14.62 -6.19
N ALA A 103 7.54 -13.46 -6.84
CA ALA A 103 8.14 -13.36 -8.18
C ALA A 103 9.58 -13.91 -8.27
N CYS A 104 10.30 -14.03 -7.14
CA CYS A 104 11.65 -14.59 -7.08
C CYS A 104 11.71 -16.12 -7.30
N GLY A 105 10.58 -16.82 -7.18
CA GLY A 105 10.54 -18.28 -7.34
C GLY A 105 10.98 -19.09 -6.12
N HIS A 106 11.38 -18.46 -5.00
CA HIS A 106 11.70 -19.18 -3.76
C HIS A 106 10.45 -19.91 -3.21
N PRO A 107 10.47 -21.25 -3.13
CA PRO A 107 9.27 -22.03 -2.86
C PRO A 107 9.08 -22.29 -1.36
N PHE A 108 7.87 -22.00 -0.87
CA PHE A 108 7.46 -22.32 0.49
C PHE A 108 6.06 -22.96 0.48
N CYS A 109 5.80 -23.84 1.45
CA CYS A 109 4.49 -24.50 1.54
C CYS A 109 3.41 -23.52 1.98
N SER A 110 2.15 -23.85 1.69
CA SER A 110 0.99 -23.03 2.06
C SER A 110 1.00 -22.65 3.54
N ALA A 111 1.29 -23.59 4.43
CA ALA A 111 1.25 -23.37 5.88
C ALA A 111 2.29 -22.35 6.35
N CYS A 112 3.53 -22.43 5.87
CA CYS A 112 4.58 -21.46 6.20
C CYS A 112 4.26 -20.07 5.65
N TRP A 113 3.74 -20.00 4.42
CA TRP A 113 3.30 -18.75 3.82
C TRP A 113 2.15 -18.10 4.59
N THR A 114 1.11 -18.87 4.91
CA THR A 114 -0.04 -18.38 5.70
C THR A 114 0.44 -17.88 7.06
N GLY A 115 1.26 -18.66 7.78
CA GLY A 115 1.80 -18.24 9.07
C GLY A 115 2.59 -16.94 8.98
N TYR A 116 3.50 -16.83 8.01
CA TYR A 116 4.31 -15.63 7.79
C TYR A 116 3.46 -14.39 7.48
N VAL A 117 2.52 -14.50 6.54
CA VAL A 117 1.69 -13.38 6.10
C VAL A 117 0.68 -12.98 7.18
N SER A 118 0.00 -13.94 7.80
CA SER A 118 -0.96 -13.66 8.88
C SER A 118 -0.28 -13.04 10.09
N THR A 119 0.92 -13.47 10.48
CA THR A 119 1.67 -12.79 11.55
C THR A 119 1.98 -11.35 11.17
N ALA A 120 2.52 -11.11 9.97
CA ALA A 120 2.83 -9.74 9.53
C ALA A 120 1.59 -8.83 9.49
N ILE A 121 0.44 -9.35 9.02
CA ILE A 121 -0.84 -8.61 9.03
C ILE A 121 -1.27 -8.30 10.47
N ASN A 122 -1.05 -9.23 11.40
CA ASN A 122 -1.45 -9.03 12.78
C ASN A 122 -0.55 -8.06 13.55
N ASP A 123 0.73 -7.99 13.18
CA ASP A 123 1.70 -7.04 13.73
C ASP A 123 1.42 -5.60 13.27
N GLY A 124 0.78 -5.40 12.12
CA GLY A 124 0.22 -4.11 11.71
C GLY A 124 0.51 -3.71 10.25
N PRO A 125 0.49 -2.40 9.92
CA PRO A 125 0.55 -1.92 8.54
C PRO A 125 1.91 -2.17 7.86
N GLY A 126 2.95 -2.59 8.60
CA GLY A 126 4.23 -3.00 8.02
C GLY A 126 4.11 -4.14 6.99
N CYS A 127 3.05 -4.95 7.06
CA CYS A 127 2.74 -5.99 6.07
C CYS A 127 2.56 -5.47 4.64
N LEU A 128 2.31 -4.16 4.45
CA LEU A 128 2.16 -3.56 3.11
C LEU A 128 3.46 -3.54 2.29
N MET A 129 4.62 -3.71 2.96
CA MET A 129 5.96 -3.74 2.39
C MET A 129 6.64 -5.11 2.59
N LEU A 130 5.84 -6.17 2.79
CA LEU A 130 6.33 -7.52 3.07
C LEU A 130 7.24 -8.04 1.94
N ARG A 131 8.29 -8.76 2.34
CA ARG A 131 9.30 -9.34 1.44
C ARG A 131 9.21 -10.86 1.42
N CYS A 132 9.91 -11.48 0.47
CA CYS A 132 10.12 -12.91 0.45
C CYS A 132 10.61 -13.41 1.83
N PRO A 133 10.12 -14.57 2.31
CA PRO A 133 10.62 -15.16 3.56
C PRO A 133 12.11 -15.54 3.55
N ASP A 134 12.73 -15.67 2.37
CA ASP A 134 14.18 -15.88 2.26
C ASP A 134 14.94 -14.60 2.70
N PRO A 135 15.79 -14.65 3.74
CA PRO A 135 16.48 -13.47 4.26
C PRO A 135 17.41 -12.76 3.28
N SER A 136 17.89 -13.45 2.25
CA SER A 136 18.76 -12.88 1.22
C SER A 136 17.97 -12.25 0.06
N CYS A 137 16.64 -12.40 0.06
CA CYS A 137 15.78 -12.01 -1.05
C CYS A 137 14.94 -10.76 -0.75
N GLY A 138 15.16 -9.69 -1.53
CA GLY A 138 14.38 -8.46 -1.45
C GLY A 138 13.06 -8.45 -2.22
N ALA A 139 12.62 -9.57 -2.79
CA ALA A 139 11.43 -9.59 -3.65
C ALA A 139 10.16 -9.20 -2.86
N ALA A 140 9.35 -8.32 -3.45
CA ALA A 140 8.08 -7.92 -2.84
C ALA A 140 7.05 -9.05 -2.89
N VAL A 141 6.23 -9.12 -1.83
CA VAL A 141 5.05 -9.99 -1.80
C VAL A 141 3.85 -9.21 -2.32
N GLY A 142 3.24 -9.71 -3.39
CA GLY A 142 2.07 -9.11 -4.02
C GLY A 142 0.77 -9.35 -3.24
N GLN A 143 -0.19 -8.44 -3.40
CA GLN A 143 -1.52 -8.55 -2.80
C GLN A 143 -2.29 -9.78 -3.27
N ASP A 144 -2.08 -10.20 -4.52
CA ASP A 144 -2.62 -11.42 -5.11
C ASP A 144 -2.19 -12.67 -4.34
N LEU A 145 -0.90 -12.79 -4.02
CA LEU A 145 -0.36 -13.90 -3.23
C LEU A 145 -0.89 -13.87 -1.80
N ILE A 146 -0.94 -12.69 -1.17
CA ILE A 146 -1.51 -12.50 0.18
C ILE A 146 -2.97 -12.96 0.20
N ASN A 147 -3.80 -12.45 -0.71
CA ASN A 147 -5.22 -12.79 -0.80
C ASN A 147 -5.48 -14.27 -1.12
N LEU A 148 -4.51 -14.97 -1.72
CA LEU A 148 -4.61 -16.39 -2.00
C LEU A 148 -4.38 -17.25 -0.74
N LEU A 149 -3.53 -16.80 0.18
CA LEU A 149 -2.98 -17.62 1.26
C LEU A 149 -3.64 -17.40 2.62
N VAL A 150 -4.21 -16.23 2.88
CA VAL A 150 -4.74 -15.86 4.20
C VAL A 150 -6.26 -16.03 4.32
N SER A 151 -6.75 -16.02 5.56
CA SER A 151 -8.18 -16.07 5.89
C SER A 151 -8.93 -14.83 5.39
N GLU A 152 -10.27 -14.90 5.29
CA GLU A 152 -11.09 -13.73 4.93
C GLU A 152 -10.97 -12.58 5.95
N GLU A 153 -10.77 -12.89 7.23
CA GLU A 153 -10.53 -11.89 8.27
C GLU A 153 -9.23 -11.11 8.01
N ASP A 154 -8.14 -11.83 7.75
CA ASP A 154 -6.84 -11.22 7.44
C ASP A 154 -6.90 -10.42 6.12
N LYS A 155 -7.64 -10.90 5.11
CA LYS A 155 -7.86 -10.14 3.86
C LYS A 155 -8.55 -8.81 4.11
N GLN A 156 -9.57 -8.80 4.97
CA GLN A 156 -10.27 -7.56 5.33
C GLN A 156 -9.35 -6.59 6.09
N LYS A 157 -8.54 -7.11 7.02
CA LYS A 157 -7.56 -6.33 7.77
C LYS A 157 -6.48 -5.75 6.86
N TYR A 158 -5.92 -6.55 5.96
CA TYR A 158 -4.95 -6.13 4.96
C TYR A 158 -5.52 -5.08 3.98
N SER A 159 -6.75 -5.29 3.49
CA SER A 159 -7.47 -4.33 2.63
C SER A 159 -7.68 -2.99 3.33
N ARG A 160 -7.98 -3.00 4.64
CA ARG A 160 -8.08 -1.78 5.45
C ARG A 160 -6.73 -1.06 5.53
N TYR A 161 -5.62 -1.76 5.74
CA TYR A 161 -4.29 -1.14 5.72
C TYR A 161 -3.96 -0.52 4.36
N ILE A 162 -4.24 -1.22 3.25
CA ILE A 162 -4.03 -0.66 1.91
C ILE A 162 -4.82 0.64 1.75
N LEU A 163 -6.11 0.64 2.08
CA LEU A 163 -6.93 1.84 1.90
C LEU A 163 -6.47 3.00 2.79
N ARG A 164 -6.07 2.72 4.04
CA ARG A 164 -5.61 3.74 4.98
C ARG A 164 -4.26 4.33 4.57
N SER A 165 -3.37 3.53 3.98
CA SER A 165 -2.06 3.99 3.50
C SER A 165 -2.16 5.17 2.52
N TYR A 166 -3.25 5.28 1.76
CA TYR A 166 -3.50 6.42 0.85
C TYR A 166 -3.55 7.77 1.57
N VAL A 167 -3.99 7.78 2.83
CA VAL A 167 -4.02 8.97 3.69
C VAL A 167 -2.76 9.05 4.55
N GLU A 168 -2.39 7.94 5.19
CA GLU A 168 -1.34 7.90 6.21
C GLU A 168 0.04 8.21 5.64
N ASP A 169 0.36 7.67 4.46
CA ASP A 169 1.65 7.93 3.82
C ASP A 169 1.64 9.27 3.08
N ASN A 170 0.47 9.77 2.67
CA ASN A 170 0.38 10.97 1.84
C ASN A 170 0.65 12.25 2.65
N LYS A 171 1.51 13.12 2.11
CA LYS A 171 1.87 14.39 2.76
C LYS A 171 0.75 15.43 2.74
N LYS A 172 -0.14 15.37 1.75
CA LYS A 172 -1.19 16.37 1.50
C LYS A 172 -2.55 15.98 2.05
N ILE A 173 -2.73 14.72 2.47
CA ILE A 173 -3.99 14.21 2.99
C ILE A 173 -3.82 13.86 4.47
N LYS A 174 -4.78 14.22 5.32
CA LYS A 174 -4.77 13.89 6.75
C LYS A 174 -6.13 13.42 7.25
N TRP A 175 -6.14 12.52 8.22
CA TRP A 175 -7.37 12.08 8.86
C TRP A 175 -8.02 13.22 9.67
N CYS A 176 -9.34 13.20 9.74
CA CYS A 176 -10.05 13.98 10.74
C CYS A 176 -9.72 13.42 12.14
N PRO A 177 -9.31 14.27 13.10
CA PRO A 177 -8.94 13.81 14.44
C PRO A 177 -10.14 13.51 15.35
N ALA A 178 -11.37 13.76 14.89
CA ALA A 178 -12.58 13.49 15.67
C ALA A 178 -12.72 11.97 15.95
N PRO A 179 -12.97 11.56 17.21
CA PRO A 179 -13.16 10.15 17.54
C PRO A 179 -14.28 9.51 16.71
N GLY A 180 -14.00 8.34 16.12
CA GLY A 180 -14.97 7.61 15.28
C GLY A 180 -15.20 8.20 13.89
N CYS A 181 -14.44 9.22 13.48
CA CYS A 181 -14.55 9.83 12.16
C CYS A 181 -13.56 9.22 11.17
N ASP A 182 -14.07 8.63 10.09
CA ASP A 182 -13.28 8.03 9.00
C ASP A 182 -13.17 8.93 7.75
N PHE A 183 -13.42 10.23 7.90
CA PHE A 183 -13.17 11.21 6.86
C PHE A 183 -11.70 11.66 6.85
N ALA A 184 -11.18 11.94 5.66
CA ALA A 184 -9.87 12.55 5.48
C ALA A 184 -9.99 13.91 4.77
N VAL A 185 -8.97 14.74 4.88
CA VAL A 185 -8.93 16.08 4.28
C VAL A 185 -7.72 16.16 3.38
N ASP A 186 -7.94 16.47 2.10
CA ASP A 186 -6.91 16.73 1.09
C ASP A 186 -6.69 18.24 0.95
N PHE A 187 -5.49 18.72 1.25
CA PHE A 187 -5.12 20.13 1.22
C PHE A 187 -4.56 20.52 -0.15
N VAL A 188 -5.20 21.50 -0.80
CA VAL A 188 -4.70 22.04 -2.08
C VAL A 188 -3.53 23.00 -1.81
N ALA A 189 -2.43 22.82 -2.55
CA ALA A 189 -1.22 23.63 -2.42
C ALA A 189 -1.50 25.13 -2.67
N GLY A 190 -0.91 25.99 -1.84
CA GLY A 190 -1.06 27.46 -1.94
C GLY A 190 -2.09 28.06 -0.98
N SER A 191 -2.78 27.26 -0.17
CA SER A 191 -3.68 27.78 0.85
C SER A 191 -2.97 28.24 2.11
N SER A 192 -3.27 29.47 2.49
CA SER A 192 -2.93 30.06 3.79
C SER A 192 -4.17 30.16 4.70
N SER A 193 -5.26 29.43 4.44
CA SER A 193 -6.46 29.47 5.29
C SER A 193 -6.49 28.32 6.31
N PHE A 194 -6.88 28.64 7.55
CA PHE A 194 -6.41 27.99 8.79
C PHE A 194 -7.43 27.13 9.53
N ASP A 195 -8.66 27.07 9.00
CA ASP A 195 -9.80 26.39 9.60
C ASP A 195 -10.49 25.52 8.54
N VAL A 196 -10.42 24.20 8.72
CA VAL A 196 -11.04 23.21 7.83
C VAL A 196 -12.20 22.55 8.56
N PHE A 197 -13.38 22.60 7.95
CA PHE A 197 -14.55 21.88 8.44
C PHE A 197 -14.61 20.50 7.80
N CYS A 198 -14.59 19.48 8.65
CA CYS A 198 -14.95 18.12 8.27
C CYS A 198 -16.47 17.97 8.20
N ASN A 199 -16.97 17.01 7.43
CA ASN A 199 -18.40 16.69 7.34
C ASN A 199 -18.99 16.16 8.67
N CYS A 200 -18.16 15.79 9.65
CA CYS A 200 -18.59 15.49 11.02
C CYS A 200 -18.73 16.74 11.91
N SER A 201 -18.68 17.94 11.31
CA SER A 201 -18.72 19.24 12.00
C SER A 201 -17.50 19.56 12.87
N PHE A 202 -16.45 18.74 12.81
CA PHE A 202 -15.19 19.01 13.50
C PHE A 202 -14.38 20.08 12.75
N LEU A 203 -13.85 21.04 13.51
CA LEU A 203 -12.96 22.10 13.01
C LEU A 203 -11.50 21.70 13.19
N LEU A 204 -10.80 21.43 12.08
CA LEU A 204 -9.37 21.23 12.06
C LEU A 204 -8.69 22.61 11.98
N THR A 205 -8.16 23.06 13.10
CA THR A 205 -7.34 24.28 13.17
C THR A 205 -5.88 23.98 12.88
N ARG A 206 -5.11 25.01 12.52
CA ARG A 206 -3.67 24.95 12.21
C ARG A 206 -2.83 24.15 13.21
N ILE A 207 -3.19 24.16 14.49
CA ILE A 207 -2.50 23.42 15.57
C ILE A 207 -2.70 21.91 15.40
N LEU A 208 -3.93 21.45 15.19
CA LEU A 208 -4.26 20.03 15.06
C LEU A 208 -3.69 19.38 13.79
N ILE A 209 -3.56 20.16 12.71
CA ILE A 209 -2.94 19.69 11.45
C ILE A 209 -1.46 19.35 11.68
N VAL A 210 -0.73 20.18 12.46
CA VAL A 210 0.69 19.96 12.80
C VAL A 210 0.85 18.88 13.86
N PHE A 211 -0.05 18.76 14.85
CA PHE A 211 0.02 17.69 15.86
C PHE A 211 -0.36 16.32 15.31
N SER A 212 -1.22 16.21 14.28
CA SER A 212 -1.44 14.93 13.59
C SER A 212 -0.20 14.40 12.85
N TRP A 213 0.83 15.23 12.63
CA TRP A 213 2.14 14.75 12.15
C TRP A 213 2.91 13.95 13.20
N PHE A 214 2.57 14.07 14.49
CA PHE A 214 3.27 13.39 15.58
C PHE A 214 2.46 12.25 16.23
N SER A 215 1.16 12.17 16.02
CA SER A 215 0.28 11.25 16.77
C SER A 215 -0.05 9.92 16.06
N VAL A 216 0.64 9.54 14.98
CA VAL A 216 0.49 8.19 14.35
C VAL A 216 1.55 7.20 14.86
N ILE A 217 2.11 7.43 16.06
CA ILE A 217 2.99 6.48 16.73
C ILE A 217 2.54 6.34 18.19
N ILE A 218 1.36 5.74 18.43
CA ILE A 218 1.05 4.90 19.60
C ILE A 218 -0.02 3.89 19.18
#